data_AF-A0A9E3AZ71-F1
#
_entry.id   AF-A0A9E3AZ71-F1
#
_cell.length_a   1.000
_cell.length_b   1.000
_cell.length_c   1.000
_cell.angle_alpha   90.00
_cell.angle_beta   90.00
_cell.angle_gamma   90.00
#
_symmetry.space_group_name_H-M   'P 1'
#
loop_
_entity.id
_entity.type
_entity.pdbx_description
1 polymer ?
#
loop_
_entity_poly.entity_id
_entity_poly.type
_entity_poly.pdbx_seq_one_letter_code
_entity_poly.pdbx_strand_id
1 'polypeptide(L)'
;MALAADARPSPEALLAQTKKEGRGKLKIFLGAAPGVGKTYEMLSQARNRRFDGVDTVIGVVETHGRQETEALTKGFDTIPKKRSLYKGRVMAEMDLDAILVRHPQLVLIDELAHTNADGSRHPKRYQDVQEILGAGIDVYTTVNIQHIDSLNDVIAQITRIRVRETVPDEILDGADEIELVDTTADDLLQRLREGKVYVKEQAERALKHFFSP
;
A
#
# COMPACT_ATOMS: atom_id res chain seq x y z
N MET A 1 27.63 42.20 -0.24
CA MET A 1 27.79 40.77 0.13
C MET A 1 27.10 40.56 1.47
N ALA A 2 25.87 40.04 1.46
CA ALA A 2 25.17 39.67 2.69
C ALA A 2 25.58 38.24 3.07
N LEU A 3 26.06 38.06 4.30
CA LEU A 3 26.42 36.77 4.88
C LEU A 3 25.14 35.92 5.05
N ALA A 4 25.19 34.70 4.53
CA ALA A 4 24.13 33.71 4.68
C ALA A 4 23.84 33.45 6.16
N ALA A 5 22.58 33.54 6.55
CA ALA A 5 22.13 33.20 7.90
C ALA A 5 22.38 31.71 8.15
N ASP A 6 23.13 31.44 9.22
CA ASP A 6 23.38 30.12 9.81
C ASP A 6 22.04 29.53 10.29
N ALA A 7 21.32 28.85 9.40
CA ALA A 7 20.00 28.28 9.66
C ALA A 7 20.16 26.98 10.48
N ARG A 8 20.40 27.13 11.78
CA ARG A 8 20.35 26.00 12.71
C ARG A 8 18.93 25.41 12.71
N PRO A 9 18.77 24.10 12.48
CA PRO A 9 17.45 23.47 12.50
C PRO A 9 16.80 23.61 13.88
N SER A 10 15.47 23.78 13.90
CA SER A 10 14.73 23.91 15.15
C SER A 10 14.85 22.64 16.00
N PRO A 11 14.66 22.74 17.34
CA PRO A 11 14.57 21.56 18.19
C PRO A 11 13.53 20.54 17.70
N GLU A 12 12.39 20.99 17.16
CA GLU A 12 11.41 20.06 16.55
C GLU A 12 11.94 19.39 15.29
N ALA A 13 12.67 20.13 14.44
CA ALA A 13 13.29 19.57 13.24
C ALA A 13 14.36 18.53 13.58
N LEU A 14 15.17 18.76 14.61
CA LEU A 14 16.16 17.82 15.12
C LEU A 14 15.52 16.58 15.77
N LEU A 15 14.42 16.75 16.51
CA LEU A 15 13.60 15.65 17.05
C LEU A 15 12.91 14.83 15.96
N ALA A 16 12.44 15.47 14.89
CA ALA A 16 11.88 14.79 13.73
C ALA A 16 12.97 14.02 12.96
N GLN A 17 14.18 14.56 12.87
CA GLN A 17 15.33 13.91 12.24
C GLN A 17 15.78 12.66 13.01
N THR A 18 15.90 12.75 14.34
CA THR A 18 16.22 11.60 15.20
C THR A 18 15.11 10.55 15.24
N LYS A 19 13.83 10.93 15.10
CA LYS A 19 12.73 9.96 14.92
C LYS A 19 12.79 9.21 13.59
N LYS A 20 13.45 9.77 12.56
CA LYS A 20 13.68 9.09 11.27
C LYS A 20 14.95 8.24 11.28
N GLU A 21 15.93 8.53 12.14
CA GLU A 21 17.14 7.72 12.28
C GLU A 21 16.79 6.32 12.82
N GLY A 22 17.03 5.29 12.00
CA GLY A 22 16.75 3.89 12.35
C GLY A 22 15.34 3.39 12.01
N ARG A 23 14.43 4.27 11.56
CA ARG A 23 13.12 3.86 11.01
C ARG A 23 13.28 3.41 9.56
N GLY A 24 12.61 2.34 9.17
CA GLY A 24 12.47 1.91 7.78
C GLY A 24 11.76 2.95 6.93
N LYS A 25 11.98 2.91 5.62
CA LYS A 25 11.39 3.84 4.65
C LYS A 25 10.07 3.31 4.11
N LEU A 26 9.08 4.19 4.02
CA LEU A 26 7.78 3.88 3.43
C LEU A 26 7.68 4.45 2.02
N LYS A 27 7.46 3.59 1.02
CA LYS A 27 7.05 3.98 -0.32
C LYS A 27 5.61 3.56 -0.59
N ILE A 28 4.79 4.51 -1.02
CA ILE A 28 3.37 4.30 -1.34
C ILE A 28 3.14 4.44 -2.84
N PHE A 29 2.59 3.40 -3.46
CA PHE A 29 2.05 3.44 -4.81
C PHE A 29 0.56 3.83 -4.73
N LEU A 30 0.27 5.09 -4.98
CA LEU A 30 -1.06 5.69 -4.89
C LEU A 30 -1.73 5.68 -6.26
N GLY A 31 -2.99 5.23 -6.32
CA GLY A 31 -3.74 5.20 -7.57
C GLY A 31 -5.16 5.72 -7.44
N ALA A 32 -5.73 6.18 -8.55
CA ALA A 32 -7.09 6.71 -8.57
C ALA A 32 -8.16 5.61 -8.37
N ALA A 33 -7.88 4.39 -8.85
CA ALA A 33 -8.85 3.30 -8.85
C ALA A 33 -8.19 1.89 -8.82
N PRO A 34 -8.96 0.83 -8.53
CA PRO A 34 -8.56 -0.54 -8.84
C PRO A 34 -8.26 -0.70 -10.33
N GLY A 35 -7.24 -1.51 -10.67
CA GLY A 35 -6.91 -1.82 -12.07
C GLY A 35 -5.89 -0.90 -12.75
N VAL A 36 -5.55 0.25 -12.15
CA VAL A 36 -4.56 1.22 -12.68
C VAL A 36 -3.11 0.71 -12.68
N GLY A 37 -2.81 -0.40 -12.02
CA GLY A 37 -1.49 -1.05 -12.10
C GLY A 37 -0.61 -0.99 -10.84
N LYS A 38 -1.06 -0.37 -9.73
CA LYS A 38 -0.28 -0.22 -8.48
C LYS A 38 0.56 -1.45 -8.08
N THR A 39 -0.07 -2.62 -7.95
CA THR A 39 0.61 -3.86 -7.56
C THR A 39 1.65 -4.31 -8.59
N TYR A 40 1.37 -4.11 -9.88
CA TYR A 40 2.32 -4.44 -10.94
C TYR A 40 3.55 -3.52 -10.85
N GLU A 41 3.32 -2.21 -10.68
CA GLU A 41 4.40 -1.23 -10.54
C GLU A 41 5.25 -1.49 -9.28
N MET A 42 4.60 -1.73 -8.14
CA MET A 42 5.27 -2.11 -6.90
C MET A 42 6.17 -3.34 -7.09
N LEU A 43 5.67 -4.40 -7.71
CA LEU A 43 6.44 -5.61 -7.97
C LEU A 43 7.57 -5.38 -8.99
N SER A 44 7.33 -4.58 -10.02
CA SER A 44 8.32 -4.21 -11.03
C SER A 44 9.52 -3.52 -10.39
N GLN A 45 9.27 -2.52 -9.54
CA GLN A 45 10.35 -1.82 -8.84
C GLN A 45 11.01 -2.68 -7.75
N ALA A 46 10.24 -3.52 -7.06
CA ALA A 46 10.80 -4.47 -6.11
C ALA A 46 11.77 -5.47 -6.77
N ARG A 47 11.52 -5.84 -8.04
CA ARG A 47 12.46 -6.69 -8.80
C ARG A 47 13.78 -5.99 -9.06
N ASN A 48 13.75 -4.70 -9.38
CA ASN A 48 14.96 -3.90 -9.55
C ASN A 48 15.75 -3.85 -8.24
N ARG A 49 15.07 -3.60 -7.10
CA ARG A 49 15.71 -3.65 -5.77
C ARG A 49 16.36 -5.00 -5.49
N ARG A 50 15.67 -6.11 -5.80
CA ARG A 50 16.23 -7.45 -5.63
C ARG A 50 17.42 -7.71 -6.57
N PHE A 51 17.36 -7.21 -7.81
CA PHE A 51 18.47 -7.28 -8.76
C PHE A 51 19.71 -6.54 -8.23
N ASP A 52 19.50 -5.42 -7.54
CA ASP A 52 20.55 -4.66 -6.85
C ASP A 52 21.02 -5.31 -5.52
N GLY A 53 20.53 -6.52 -5.20
CA GLY A 53 20.94 -7.30 -4.04
C GLY A 53 20.20 -6.98 -2.74
N VAL A 54 19.12 -6.18 -2.78
CA VAL A 54 18.31 -5.89 -1.59
C VAL A 54 17.50 -7.12 -1.17
N ASP A 55 17.64 -7.55 0.08
CA ASP A 55 16.85 -8.64 0.66
C ASP A 55 15.35 -8.25 0.71
N THR A 56 14.60 -8.73 -0.28
CA THR A 56 13.21 -8.33 -0.52
C THR A 56 12.28 -9.53 -0.44
N VAL A 57 11.23 -9.42 0.37
CA VAL A 57 10.23 -10.47 0.58
C VAL A 57 8.80 -9.96 0.35
N ILE A 58 7.91 -10.87 -0.05
CA ILE A 58 6.47 -10.60 -0.11
C ILE A 58 5.85 -10.90 1.25
N GLY A 59 5.27 -9.89 1.90
CA GLY A 59 4.43 -10.07 3.08
C GLY A 59 2.99 -10.37 2.68
N VAL A 60 2.42 -9.55 1.81
CA VAL A 60 1.12 -9.79 1.17
C VAL A 60 1.04 -9.07 -0.17
N VAL A 61 0.65 -9.79 -1.21
CA VAL A 61 0.43 -9.26 -2.56
C VAL A 61 -0.88 -9.83 -3.11
N GLU A 62 -1.69 -8.98 -3.72
CA GLU A 62 -2.98 -9.30 -4.28
C GLU A 62 -2.95 -9.21 -5.82
N THR A 63 -2.65 -10.34 -6.47
CA THR A 63 -2.55 -10.42 -7.93
C THR A 63 -3.91 -10.36 -8.62
N HIS A 64 -4.97 -10.78 -7.91
CA HIS A 64 -6.34 -10.91 -8.40
C HIS A 64 -6.45 -11.72 -9.71
N GLY A 65 -5.68 -12.79 -9.85
CA GLY A 65 -5.73 -13.68 -11.02
C GLY A 65 -5.07 -13.13 -12.29
N ARG A 66 -4.39 -11.98 -12.21
CA ARG A 66 -3.68 -11.39 -13.35
C ARG A 66 -2.36 -12.11 -13.57
N GLN A 67 -2.28 -12.92 -14.62
CA GLN A 67 -1.10 -13.74 -14.95
C GLN A 67 0.20 -12.92 -15.05
N GLU A 68 0.14 -11.72 -15.63
CA GLU A 68 1.31 -10.84 -15.74
C GLU A 68 1.81 -10.40 -14.36
N THR A 69 0.91 -10.09 -13.43
CA THR A 69 1.26 -9.71 -12.05
C THR A 69 1.74 -10.91 -11.25
N GLU A 70 1.14 -12.09 -11.43
CA GLU A 70 1.61 -13.35 -10.84
C GLU A 70 2.99 -13.75 -11.35
N ALA A 71 3.28 -13.50 -12.62
CA ALA A 71 4.60 -13.74 -13.16
C ALA A 71 5.66 -12.87 -12.47
N LEU A 72 5.29 -11.66 -11.99
CA LEU A 72 6.19 -10.79 -11.24
C LEU A 72 6.52 -11.29 -9.83
N THR A 73 5.62 -12.04 -9.18
CA THR A 73 5.87 -12.59 -7.83
C THR A 73 6.86 -13.76 -7.85
N LYS A 74 7.04 -14.42 -9.00
CA LYS A 74 8.02 -15.50 -9.15
C LYS A 74 9.43 -15.00 -8.84
N GLY A 75 10.12 -15.78 -8.00
CA GLY A 75 11.49 -15.50 -7.57
C GLY A 75 11.60 -14.71 -6.28
N PHE A 76 10.51 -14.16 -5.73
CA PHE A 76 10.50 -13.58 -4.38
C PHE A 76 10.28 -14.66 -3.33
N ASP A 77 10.97 -14.52 -2.20
CA ASP A 77 10.58 -15.24 -0.99
C ASP A 77 9.27 -14.65 -0.47
N THR A 78 8.33 -15.51 -0.08
CA THR A 78 7.00 -15.10 0.36
C THR A 78 6.75 -15.61 1.77
N ILE A 79 6.39 -14.71 2.68
CA ILE A 79 5.96 -15.07 4.03
C ILE A 79 4.57 -15.72 3.92
N PRO A 80 4.39 -16.98 4.38
CA PRO A 80 3.09 -17.62 4.34
C PRO A 80 2.05 -16.85 5.14
N LYS A 81 0.85 -16.65 4.56
CA LYS A 81 -0.26 -15.99 5.26
C LYS A 81 -0.68 -16.79 6.50
N LYS A 82 -0.91 -16.08 7.61
CA LYS A 82 -1.50 -16.65 8.82
C LYS A 82 -2.97 -16.94 8.59
N ARG A 83 -3.38 -18.20 8.80
CA ARG A 83 -4.77 -18.62 8.62
C ARG A 83 -5.48 -18.71 9.96
N SER A 84 -6.64 -18.06 10.06
CA SER A 84 -7.52 -18.13 11.23
C SER A 84 -8.94 -18.46 10.83
N LEU A 85 -9.66 -19.15 11.71
CA LEU A 85 -11.08 -19.46 11.50
C LEU A 85 -11.91 -18.38 12.20
N TYR A 86 -12.67 -17.60 11.43
CA TYR A 86 -13.52 -16.55 11.97
C TYR A 86 -14.94 -16.66 11.40
N LYS A 87 -15.94 -16.84 12.28
CA LYS A 87 -17.35 -17.03 11.92
C LYS A 87 -17.57 -18.10 10.81
N GLY A 88 -16.82 -19.20 10.88
CA GLY A 88 -16.90 -20.30 9.91
C GLY A 88 -16.22 -20.03 8.56
N ARG A 89 -15.52 -18.90 8.39
CA ARG A 89 -14.70 -18.60 7.21
C ARG A 89 -13.21 -18.67 7.58
N VAL A 90 -12.40 -19.21 6.67
CA VAL A 90 -10.94 -19.14 6.79
C VAL A 90 -10.50 -17.78 6.29
N MET A 91 -9.95 -16.96 7.19
CA MET A 91 -9.30 -15.71 6.86
C MET A 91 -7.80 -15.98 6.70
N ALA A 92 -7.18 -15.39 5.68
CA ALA A 92 -5.75 -15.48 5.45
C ALA A 92 -5.17 -14.08 5.47
N GLU A 93 -4.41 -13.77 6.53
CA GLU A 93 -3.83 -12.45 6.77
C GLU A 93 -2.31 -12.47 6.62
N MET A 94 -1.72 -11.29 6.43
CA MET A 94 -0.27 -11.11 6.51
C MET A 94 0.23 -11.57 7.88
N ASP A 95 1.34 -12.33 7.91
CA ASP A 95 1.97 -12.73 9.17
C ASP A 95 3.01 -11.68 9.61
N LEU A 96 2.53 -10.68 10.35
CA LEU A 96 3.36 -9.59 10.88
C LEU A 96 4.52 -10.12 11.74
N ASP A 97 4.26 -11.05 12.65
CA ASP A 97 5.29 -11.58 13.55
C ASP A 97 6.38 -12.32 12.74
N ALA A 98 6.00 -13.09 11.71
CA ALA A 98 6.96 -13.75 10.84
C ALA A 98 7.80 -12.76 10.03
N ILE A 99 7.24 -11.63 9.58
CA ILE A 99 7.99 -10.57 8.90
C ILE A 99 9.03 -9.96 9.85
N LEU A 100 8.62 -9.61 11.07
CA LEU A 100 9.51 -9.02 12.08
C LEU A 100 10.65 -9.97 12.47
N VAL A 101 10.36 -11.27 12.61
CA VAL A 101 11.38 -12.30 12.89
C VAL A 101 12.32 -12.50 11.71
N ARG A 102 11.80 -12.49 10.47
CA ARG A 102 12.63 -12.65 9.26
C ARG A 102 13.51 -11.43 9.01
N HIS A 103 13.08 -10.25 9.44
CA HIS A 103 13.81 -8.98 9.34
C HIS A 103 14.44 -8.74 7.95
N PRO A 104 13.61 -8.68 6.87
CA PRO A 104 14.11 -8.37 5.53
C PRO A 104 14.54 -6.91 5.43
N GLN A 105 15.34 -6.56 4.42
CA GLN A 105 15.61 -5.14 4.13
C GLN A 105 14.37 -4.43 3.56
N LEU A 106 13.56 -5.14 2.76
CA LEU A 106 12.33 -4.62 2.15
C LEU A 106 11.21 -5.67 2.20
N VAL A 107 10.00 -5.25 2.58
CA VAL A 107 8.78 -6.06 2.48
C VAL A 107 7.72 -5.40 1.60
N LEU A 108 7.06 -6.21 0.77
CA LEU A 108 5.95 -5.79 -0.10
C LEU A 108 4.61 -6.11 0.56
N ILE A 109 3.76 -5.08 0.70
CA ILE A 109 2.49 -5.14 1.44
C ILE A 109 1.39 -4.42 0.64
N ASP A 110 0.55 -5.15 -0.08
CA ASP A 110 -0.62 -4.58 -0.76
C ASP A 110 -1.73 -4.12 0.20
N GLU A 111 -2.58 -3.22 -0.30
CA GLU A 111 -3.81 -2.76 0.36
C GLU A 111 -3.59 -2.11 1.74
N LEU A 112 -2.87 -1.00 1.80
CA LEU A 112 -2.58 -0.25 3.04
C LEU A 112 -3.83 0.05 3.90
N ALA A 113 -4.98 0.26 3.23
CA ALA A 113 -6.26 0.56 3.85
C ALA A 113 -6.98 -0.65 4.47
N HIS A 114 -6.47 -1.88 4.26
CA HIS A 114 -7.13 -3.11 4.69
C HIS A 114 -7.45 -3.11 6.19
N THR A 115 -8.63 -3.63 6.53
CA THR A 115 -9.03 -3.93 7.90
C THR A 115 -8.67 -5.36 8.21
N ASN A 116 -7.72 -5.54 9.14
CA ASN A 116 -7.25 -6.86 9.53
C ASN A 116 -8.38 -7.67 10.17
N ALA A 117 -8.32 -8.99 10.02
CA ALA A 117 -9.28 -9.90 10.64
C ALA A 117 -9.35 -9.72 12.16
N ASP A 118 -10.55 -9.87 12.74
CA ASP A 118 -10.76 -9.84 14.20
C ASP A 118 -9.79 -10.77 14.95
N GLY A 119 -9.18 -10.26 16.02
CA GLY A 119 -8.16 -10.96 16.81
C GLY A 119 -6.72 -10.77 16.30
N SER A 120 -6.51 -9.99 15.25
CA SER A 120 -5.17 -9.52 14.84
C SER A 120 -4.59 -8.57 15.89
N ARG A 121 -3.25 -8.46 15.95
CA ARG A 121 -2.56 -7.53 16.87
C ARG A 121 -3.05 -6.10 16.67
N HIS A 122 -3.16 -5.68 15.40
CA HIS A 122 -3.68 -4.38 15.02
C HIS A 122 -4.95 -4.49 14.19
N PRO A 123 -5.92 -3.58 14.37
CA PRO A 123 -7.14 -3.56 13.56
C PRO A 123 -6.91 -3.13 12.10
N LYS A 124 -5.84 -2.39 11.79
CA LYS A 124 -5.57 -1.85 10.45
C LYS A 124 -4.19 -2.23 9.94
N ARG A 125 -4.10 -2.55 8.65
CA ARG A 125 -2.82 -2.92 8.02
C ARG A 125 -1.79 -1.78 8.04
N TYR A 126 -2.21 -0.52 7.96
CA TYR A 126 -1.27 0.61 8.12
C TYR A 126 -0.57 0.63 9.48
N GLN A 127 -1.17 0.05 10.53
CA GLN A 127 -0.54 -0.06 11.84
C GLN A 127 0.49 -1.19 11.87
N ASP A 128 0.21 -2.31 11.20
CA ASP A 128 1.23 -3.36 10.96
C ASP A 128 2.43 -2.76 10.21
N VAL A 129 2.17 -1.97 9.17
CA VAL A 129 3.20 -1.26 8.40
C VAL A 129 4.00 -0.31 9.30
N GLN A 130 3.35 0.45 10.19
CA GLN A 130 4.06 1.30 11.15
C GLN A 130 4.95 0.51 12.11
N GLU A 131 4.52 -0.66 12.59
CA GLU A 131 5.36 -1.53 13.45
C GLU A 131 6.58 -2.05 12.68
N ILE A 132 6.40 -2.48 11.43
CA ILE A 132 7.48 -2.94 10.54
C ILE A 132 8.50 -1.82 10.29
N LEU A 133 8.02 -0.62 9.96
CA LEU A 133 8.89 0.55 9.78
C LEU A 133 9.62 0.89 11.08
N GLY A 134 8.95 0.78 12.22
CA GLY A 134 9.55 0.97 13.55
C GLY A 134 10.65 -0.03 13.88
N ALA A 135 10.64 -1.21 13.28
CA ALA A 135 11.69 -2.22 13.37
C ALA A 135 12.86 -2.01 12.39
N GLY A 136 12.85 -0.92 11.61
CA GLY A 136 13.90 -0.58 10.65
C GLY A 136 13.79 -1.27 9.29
N ILE A 137 12.64 -1.87 8.98
CA ILE A 137 12.39 -2.60 7.72
C ILE A 137 11.70 -1.65 6.72
N ASP A 138 12.22 -1.53 5.50
CA ASP A 138 11.56 -0.74 4.45
C ASP A 138 10.26 -1.41 3.99
N VAL A 139 9.25 -0.62 3.65
CA VAL A 139 7.95 -1.10 3.18
C VAL A 139 7.57 -0.45 1.87
N TYR A 140 7.21 -1.28 0.89
CA TYR A 140 6.49 -0.85 -0.31
C TYR A 140 5.02 -1.25 -0.16
N THR A 141 4.10 -0.31 -0.42
CA THR A 141 2.66 -0.57 -0.26
C THR A 141 1.81 0.09 -1.33
N THR A 142 0.55 -0.35 -1.46
CA THR A 142 -0.40 0.17 -2.44
C THR A 142 -1.66 0.70 -1.76
N VAL A 143 -2.22 1.80 -2.26
CA VAL A 143 -3.49 2.34 -1.77
C VAL A 143 -4.23 3.09 -2.89
N ASN A 144 -5.57 3.09 -2.85
CA ASN A 144 -6.35 3.99 -3.71
C ASN A 144 -6.70 5.27 -2.98
N ILE A 145 -6.80 6.38 -3.71
CA ILE A 145 -7.10 7.70 -3.16
C ILE A 145 -8.44 7.78 -2.40
N GLN A 146 -9.41 6.95 -2.75
CA GLN A 146 -10.71 6.84 -2.05
C GLN A 146 -10.62 6.36 -0.59
N HIS A 147 -9.48 5.78 -0.20
CA HIS A 147 -9.26 5.31 1.16
C HIS A 147 -8.64 6.38 2.06
N ILE A 148 -8.25 7.55 1.53
CA ILE A 148 -7.65 8.61 2.36
C ILE A 148 -8.76 9.34 3.09
N ASP A 149 -8.63 9.49 4.42
CA ASP A 149 -9.68 10.03 5.29
C ASP A 149 -10.19 11.39 4.80
N SER A 150 -9.29 12.34 4.53
CA SER A 150 -9.67 13.68 4.05
C SER A 150 -10.40 13.69 2.69
N LEU A 151 -10.17 12.68 1.85
CA LEU A 151 -10.73 12.60 0.49
C LEU A 151 -11.97 11.71 0.42
N ASN A 152 -12.26 10.95 1.47
CA ASN A 152 -13.33 9.97 1.49
C ASN A 152 -14.70 10.59 1.22
N ASP A 153 -15.04 11.68 1.90
CA ASP A 153 -16.34 12.34 1.77
C ASP A 153 -16.50 13.01 0.39
N VAL A 154 -15.44 13.64 -0.13
CA VAL A 154 -15.46 14.26 -1.47
C VAL A 154 -15.66 13.21 -2.55
N ILE A 155 -14.93 12.08 -2.47
CA ILE A 155 -15.07 10.98 -3.43
C ILE A 155 -16.43 10.31 -3.30
N ALA A 156 -16.96 10.17 -2.08
CA ALA A 156 -18.29 9.61 -1.86
C ALA A 156 -19.40 10.49 -2.45
N GLN A 157 -19.25 11.82 -2.48
CA GLN A 157 -20.22 12.72 -3.13
C GLN A 157 -20.28 12.52 -4.64
N ILE A 158 -19.12 12.31 -5.28
CA ILE A 158 -19.01 12.10 -6.73
C ILE A 158 -19.52 10.70 -7.10
N THR A 159 -19.03 9.68 -6.40
CA THR A 159 -19.24 8.26 -6.77
C THR A 159 -20.49 7.65 -6.16
N ARG A 160 -21.09 8.34 -5.19
CA ARG A 160 -22.20 7.87 -4.32
C ARG A 160 -21.87 6.61 -3.53
N ILE A 161 -20.58 6.29 -3.36
CA ILE A 161 -20.11 5.10 -2.66
C ILE A 161 -19.24 5.52 -1.49
N ARG A 162 -19.64 5.08 -0.30
CA ARG A 162 -18.89 5.33 0.92
C ARG A 162 -17.92 4.20 1.19
N VAL A 163 -16.63 4.53 1.20
CA VAL A 163 -15.56 3.58 1.51
C VAL A 163 -15.38 3.54 3.03
N ARG A 164 -15.52 2.35 3.62
CA ARG A 164 -15.41 2.16 5.08
C ARG A 164 -13.99 1.91 5.55
N GLU A 165 -13.16 1.37 4.67
CA GLU A 165 -11.77 1.07 4.96
C GLU A 165 -10.94 2.28 4.62
N THR A 166 -10.41 2.97 5.62
CA THR A 166 -9.66 4.22 5.41
C THR A 166 -8.28 4.19 6.05
N VAL A 167 -7.45 5.14 5.62
CA VAL A 167 -6.10 5.42 6.09
C VAL A 167 -6.04 6.90 6.46
N PRO A 168 -5.54 7.22 7.68
CA PRO A 168 -5.31 8.61 8.08
C PRO A 168 -4.29 9.30 7.17
N ASP A 169 -4.53 10.57 6.86
CA ASP A 169 -3.63 11.42 6.08
C ASP A 169 -2.20 11.42 6.62
N GLU A 170 -2.03 11.36 7.94
CA GLU A 170 -0.72 11.31 8.63
C GLU A 170 0.17 10.14 8.16
N ILE A 171 -0.43 9.03 7.73
CA ILE A 171 0.33 7.89 7.19
C ILE A 171 0.94 8.24 5.83
N LEU A 172 0.23 9.00 5.01
CA LEU A 172 0.72 9.48 3.72
C LEU A 172 1.73 10.61 3.91
N ASP A 173 1.45 11.56 4.79
CA ASP A 173 2.36 12.66 5.11
C ASP A 173 3.70 12.17 5.69
N GLY A 174 3.66 11.03 6.40
CA GLY A 174 4.84 10.35 6.92
C GLY A 174 5.61 9.49 5.91
N ALA A 175 5.08 9.28 4.70
CA ALA A 175 5.73 8.47 3.68
C ALA A 175 7.02 9.14 3.17
N ASP A 176 8.04 8.33 2.92
CA ASP A 176 9.32 8.82 2.39
C ASP A 176 9.25 9.02 0.86
N GLU A 177 8.38 8.27 0.19
CA GLU A 177 8.10 8.42 -1.24
C GLU A 177 6.64 8.08 -1.54
N ILE A 178 5.98 8.89 -2.37
CA ILE A 178 4.67 8.59 -2.92
C ILE A 178 4.79 8.63 -4.44
N GLU A 179 4.42 7.54 -5.09
CA GLU A 179 4.38 7.43 -6.54
C GLU A 179 2.94 7.33 -7.01
N LEU A 180 2.54 8.22 -7.92
CA LEU A 180 1.23 8.20 -8.54
C LEU A 180 1.24 7.21 -9.71
N VAL A 181 0.42 6.17 -9.60
CA VAL A 181 0.21 5.17 -10.65
C VAL A 181 -1.13 5.45 -11.32
N ASP A 182 -1.08 5.97 -12.54
CA ASP A 182 -2.24 6.34 -13.32
C ASP A 182 -2.39 5.52 -14.62
N THR A 183 -3.57 5.64 -15.21
CA THR A 183 -3.92 5.11 -16.52
C THR A 183 -5.08 5.95 -17.04
N THR A 184 -5.30 5.97 -18.35
CA THR A 184 -6.45 6.71 -18.90
C THR A 184 -7.77 6.02 -18.54
N ALA A 185 -8.86 6.78 -18.49
CA ALA A 185 -10.18 6.20 -18.22
C ALA A 185 -10.56 5.15 -19.28
N ASP A 186 -10.23 5.41 -20.55
CA ASP A 186 -10.49 4.49 -21.66
C ASP A 186 -9.69 3.20 -21.51
N ASP A 187 -8.41 3.28 -21.14
CA ASP A 187 -7.58 2.09 -20.88
C ASP A 187 -8.13 1.29 -19.70
N LEU A 188 -8.57 1.94 -18.63
CA LEU A 188 -9.15 1.25 -17.49
C LEU A 188 -10.48 0.58 -17.84
N LEU A 189 -11.33 1.25 -18.61
CA LEU A 189 -12.59 0.68 -19.12
C LEU A 189 -12.32 -0.50 -20.05
N GLN A 190 -11.29 -0.42 -20.89
CA GLN A 190 -10.86 -1.53 -21.73
C GLN A 190 -10.39 -2.71 -20.88
N ARG A 191 -9.52 -2.48 -19.89
CA ARG A 191 -9.05 -3.52 -18.97
C ARG A 191 -10.20 -4.17 -18.20
N LEU A 192 -11.21 -3.40 -17.82
CA LEU A 192 -12.43 -3.92 -17.20
C LEU A 192 -13.20 -4.85 -18.17
N ARG A 193 -13.41 -4.41 -19.42
CA ARG A 193 -14.07 -5.22 -20.47
C ARG A 193 -13.31 -6.52 -20.76
N GLU A 194 -11.98 -6.49 -20.65
CA GLU A 194 -11.10 -7.64 -20.84
C GLU A 194 -11.01 -8.54 -19.59
N GLY A 195 -11.71 -8.22 -18.49
CA GLY A 195 -11.66 -8.99 -17.24
C GLY A 195 -10.33 -8.86 -16.48
N LYS A 196 -9.49 -7.87 -16.83
CA LYS A 196 -8.19 -7.61 -16.21
C LYS A 196 -8.27 -6.72 -14.97
N VAL A 197 -9.47 -6.26 -14.60
CA VAL A 197 -9.72 -5.53 -13.36
C VAL A 197 -10.66 -6.35 -12.51
N TYR A 198 -10.19 -6.79 -11.33
CA TYR A 198 -11.08 -7.41 -10.36
C TYR A 198 -11.94 -6.34 -9.69
N VAL A 199 -13.23 -6.63 -9.62
CA VAL A 199 -14.23 -5.75 -9.07
C VAL A 199 -15.02 -6.59 -8.06
N LYS A 200 -14.90 -6.32 -6.76
CA LYS A 200 -15.94 -6.77 -5.82
C LYS A 200 -17.27 -6.20 -6.33
N GLU A 201 -18.40 -6.89 -6.14
CA GLU A 201 -19.73 -6.48 -6.66
C GLU A 201 -20.13 -5.02 -6.38
N GLN A 202 -19.51 -4.37 -5.37
CA GLN A 202 -19.71 -2.95 -5.06
C GLN A 202 -18.92 -1.98 -5.95
N ALA A 203 -17.81 -2.41 -6.55
CA ALA A 203 -16.94 -1.55 -7.35
C ALA A 203 -17.38 -1.40 -8.81
N GLU A 204 -18.26 -2.26 -9.36
CA GLU A 204 -18.79 -2.07 -10.73
C GLU A 204 -19.67 -0.81 -10.81
N ARG A 205 -20.45 -0.56 -9.75
CA ARG A 205 -21.20 0.70 -9.58
C ARG A 205 -20.24 1.87 -9.40
N ALA A 206 -19.15 1.69 -8.65
CA ALA A 206 -18.14 2.73 -8.44
C ALA A 206 -17.48 3.13 -9.74
N LEU A 207 -17.02 2.18 -10.54
CA LEU A 207 -16.35 2.43 -11.82
C LEU A 207 -17.29 3.15 -12.81
N LYS A 208 -18.57 2.75 -12.88
CA LYS A 208 -19.55 3.49 -13.71
C LYS A 208 -19.71 4.94 -13.27
N HIS A 209 -19.69 5.23 -11.97
CA HIS A 209 -19.84 6.60 -11.46
C HIS A 209 -18.52 7.39 -11.39
N PHE A 210 -17.37 6.73 -11.24
CA PHE A 210 -16.04 7.35 -11.23
C PHE A 210 -15.64 7.90 -12.59
N PHE A 211 -16.13 7.28 -13.68
CA PHE A 211 -15.70 7.56 -15.05
C PHE A 211 -16.85 8.04 -15.96
N SER A 212 -18.00 8.42 -15.39
CA SER A 212 -19.05 9.14 -16.14
C SER A 212 -18.79 10.65 -16.06
N PRO A 213 -18.95 11.40 -17.17
CA PRO A 213 -18.77 12.86 -17.21
C PRO A 213 -19.81 13.62 -16.37
#